data_AF-A0A4Q7JAF3-F1
#
_entry.id   AF-A0A4Q7JAF3-F1
#
_cell.length_a   1.000
_cell.length_b   1.000
_cell.length_c   1.000
_cell.angle_alpha   90.00
_cell.angle_beta   90.00
_cell.angle_gamma   90.00
#
_symmetry.space_group_name_H-M   'P 1'
#
loop_
_entity.id
_entity.type
_entity.pdbx_description
1 polymer ?
#
loop_
_entity_poly.entity_id
_entity_poly.type
_entity_poly.pdbx_seq_one_letter_code
_entity_poly.pdbx_strand_id
1 'polypeptide(L)'
;MRDDEPLLPPTVVAGHLASCAAELARGPAGTAGELAAAIDRLSSAQHDLTAAIGDMAERLRQHPLGTNPEVSALAEILAAAAGAVGYAAEALDEAGPLATTLLRMADEDTRL
;
A
#
# COMPACT_ATOMS: atom_id res chain seq x y z
N MET A 1 9.10 29.34 -4.06
CA MET A 1 10.24 28.43 -3.88
C MET A 1 9.68 27.26 -3.11
N ARG A 2 9.42 26.13 -3.78
CA ARG A 2 8.98 24.92 -3.07
C ARG A 2 10.23 24.40 -2.38
N ASP A 3 10.22 24.36 -1.06
CA ASP A 3 11.25 23.65 -0.30
C ASP A 3 11.17 22.19 -0.77
N ASP A 4 12.22 21.70 -1.44
CA ASP A 4 12.38 20.28 -1.73
C ASP A 4 12.54 19.59 -0.37
N GLU A 5 11.43 19.09 0.16
CA GLU A 5 11.43 18.34 1.41
C GLU A 5 12.36 17.13 1.24
N PRO A 6 13.38 16.97 2.09
CA PRO A 6 14.39 15.95 1.89
C PRO A 6 13.76 14.57 1.95
N LEU A 7 13.96 13.77 0.89
CA LEU A 7 13.50 12.38 0.84
C LEU A 7 14.12 11.59 1.99
N LEU A 8 13.26 10.98 2.80
CA LEU A 8 13.68 10.14 3.92
C LEU A 8 14.40 8.88 3.40
N PRO A 9 15.37 8.33 4.17
CA PRO A 9 15.97 7.04 3.82
C PRO A 9 14.92 5.94 3.69
N PRO A 10 15.04 5.01 2.71
CA PRO A 10 14.05 3.95 2.49
C PRO A 10 13.76 3.10 3.72
N THR A 11 14.76 2.89 4.58
CA THR A 11 14.61 2.14 5.84
C THR A 11 13.73 2.87 6.85
N VAL A 12 13.77 4.20 6.89
CA VAL A 12 12.91 5.01 7.76
C VAL A 12 11.47 4.95 7.27
N VAL A 13 11.25 5.11 5.96
CA VAL A 13 9.91 5.01 5.35
C VAL A 13 9.31 3.63 5.58
N ALA A 14 10.07 2.57 5.29
CA ALA A 14 9.63 1.19 5.51
C ALA A 14 9.32 0.90 7.00
N GLY A 15 10.13 1.44 7.92
CA GLY A 15 9.89 1.32 9.36
C GLY A 15 8.60 2.00 9.80
N HIS A 16 8.32 3.20 9.29
CA HIS A 16 7.07 3.90 9.58
C HIS A 16 5.85 3.16 9.02
N LEU A 17 5.93 2.68 7.77
CA LEU A 17 4.89 1.87 7.16
C LEU A 17 4.57 0.62 7.98
N ALA A 18 5.60 -0.09 8.45
CA ALA A 18 5.44 -1.27 9.30
C ALA A 18 4.75 -0.93 10.63
N SER A 19 5.08 0.22 11.24
CA SER A 19 4.43 0.68 12.47
C SER A 19 2.95 1.01 12.25
N CYS A 20 2.63 1.75 11.18
CA CYS A 20 1.25 2.10 10.84
C CYS A 20 0.40 0.86 10.55
N ALA A 21 0.95 -0.11 9.81
CA ALA A 21 0.27 -1.38 9.56
C ALA A 21 0.00 -2.15 10.86
N ALA A 22 0.97 -2.16 11.79
CA ALA A 22 0.81 -2.80 13.10
C ALA A 22 -0.21 -2.09 14.01
N GLU A 23 -0.34 -0.77 13.92
CA GLU A 23 -1.38 -0.02 14.60
C GLU A 23 -2.76 -0.32 14.01
N LEU A 24 -2.88 -0.29 12.69
CA LEU A 24 -4.13 -0.59 12.00
C LEU A 24 -4.64 -2.00 12.31
N ALA A 25 -3.75 -2.99 12.35
CA ALA A 25 -4.11 -4.38 12.69
C ALA A 25 -4.60 -4.58 14.13
N ARG A 26 -4.29 -3.65 15.05
CA ARG A 26 -4.71 -3.71 16.46
C ARG A 26 -5.83 -2.72 16.79
N GLY A 27 -6.09 -1.78 15.90
CA GLY A 27 -7.08 -0.73 16.09
C GLY A 27 -8.51 -1.29 16.08
N PRO A 28 -9.46 -0.60 16.74
CA PRO A 28 -10.87 -0.92 16.58
C PRO A 28 -11.32 -0.62 15.13
N ALA A 29 -12.37 -1.28 14.67
CA ALA A 29 -12.99 -0.98 13.37
C ALA A 29 -13.54 0.46 13.28
N GLY A 30 -13.77 1.10 14.44
CA GLY A 30 -14.24 2.48 14.52
C GLY A 30 -15.72 2.58 14.21
N THR A 31 -16.11 3.69 13.60
CA THR A 31 -17.44 3.84 12.99
C THR A 31 -17.46 3.29 11.56
N ALA A 32 -18.66 3.09 11.01
CA ALA A 32 -18.84 2.73 9.60
C ALA A 32 -18.15 3.73 8.65
N GLY A 33 -18.22 5.03 8.96
CA GLY A 33 -17.52 6.10 8.24
C GLY A 33 -16.01 5.95 8.27
N GLU A 34 -15.45 5.68 9.45
CA GLU A 34 -14.01 5.47 9.63
C GLU A 34 -13.51 4.24 8.88
N LEU A 35 -14.26 3.14 8.91
CA LEU A 35 -13.90 1.93 8.17
C LEU A 35 -13.92 2.15 6.66
N ALA A 36 -14.94 2.82 6.12
CA ALA A 36 -15.01 3.13 4.69
C ALA A 36 -13.83 4.00 4.25
N ALA A 37 -13.53 5.06 5.01
CA ALA A 37 -12.36 5.91 4.75
C ALA A 37 -11.03 5.15 4.86
N ALA A 38 -10.94 4.18 5.78
CA ALA A 38 -9.76 3.33 5.93
C ALA A 38 -9.57 2.41 4.71
N ILE A 39 -10.64 1.81 4.18
CA ILE A 39 -10.60 0.98 2.96
C ILE A 39 -10.10 1.79 1.77
N ASP A 40 -10.64 3.00 1.55
CA ASP A 40 -10.23 3.86 0.43
C ASP A 40 -8.74 4.25 0.54
N ARG A 41 -8.29 4.64 1.74
CA ARG A 41 -6.89 4.99 1.98
C ARG A 41 -5.97 3.78 1.83
N LEU A 42 -6.39 2.60 2.25
CA LEU A 42 -5.64 1.36 2.09
C LEU A 42 -5.51 0.97 0.63
N SER A 43 -6.57 1.08 -0.16
CA SER A 43 -6.51 0.83 -1.61
C SER A 43 -5.50 1.76 -2.27
N SER A 44 -5.62 3.08 -2.04
CA SER A 44 -4.67 4.07 -2.58
C SER A 44 -3.22 3.76 -2.16
N ALA A 45 -2.99 3.42 -0.89
CA ALA A 45 -1.66 3.08 -0.41
C ALA A 45 -1.11 1.80 -1.07
N GLN A 46 -1.95 0.81 -1.34
CA GLN A 46 -1.52 -0.42 -2.03
C GLN A 46 -1.19 -0.16 -3.51
N HIS A 47 -1.91 0.73 -4.19
CA HIS A 47 -1.54 1.20 -5.53
C HIS A 47 -0.17 1.89 -5.53
N ASP A 48 0.07 2.80 -4.58
CA ASP A 48 1.36 3.49 -4.43
C ASP A 48 2.50 2.49 -4.12
N LEU A 49 2.25 1.50 -3.25
CA LEU A 49 3.22 0.45 -2.94
C LEU A 49 3.50 -0.45 -4.14
N THR A 50 2.50 -0.76 -4.96
CA THR A 50 2.65 -1.52 -6.20
C THR A 50 3.63 -0.80 -7.14
N ALA A 51 3.42 0.51 -7.34
CA ALA A 51 4.33 1.34 -8.14
C ALA A 51 5.74 1.40 -7.54
N ALA A 52 5.86 1.66 -6.23
CA ALA A 52 7.15 1.77 -5.56
C ALA A 52 7.97 0.46 -5.62
N ILE A 53 7.33 -0.69 -5.43
CA ILE A 53 7.99 -2.00 -5.52
C ILE A 53 8.36 -2.33 -6.97
N GLY A 54 7.47 -2.02 -7.93
CA GLY A 54 7.76 -2.17 -9.36
C GLY A 54 8.98 -1.34 -9.79
N ASP A 55 9.07 -0.09 -9.33
CA ASP A 55 10.21 0.78 -9.59
C ASP A 55 11.51 0.24 -8.98
N MET A 56 11.45 -0.36 -7.78
CA MET A 56 12.62 -1.01 -7.18
C MET A 56 13.09 -2.20 -8.03
N ALA A 57 12.17 -3.03 -8.52
CA ALA A 57 12.48 -4.13 -9.43
C ALA A 57 13.17 -3.61 -10.71
N GLU A 58 12.63 -2.55 -11.31
CA GLU A 58 13.17 -1.99 -12.54
C GLU A 58 14.55 -1.37 -12.34
N ARG A 59 14.76 -0.64 -11.23
CA ARG A 59 16.09 -0.12 -10.87
C ARG A 59 17.13 -1.22 -10.71
N LEU A 60 16.76 -2.38 -10.17
CA LEU A 60 17.67 -3.54 -10.08
C LEU A 60 18.00 -4.12 -11.46
N ARG A 61 17.03 -4.20 -12.38
CA ARG A 61 17.27 -4.66 -13.76
C ARG A 61 18.22 -3.72 -14.52
N GLN A 62 18.08 -2.42 -14.30
CA GLN A 62 18.91 -1.39 -14.95
C GLN A 62 20.27 -1.19 -14.28
N HIS A 63 20.47 -1.72 -13.07
CA HIS A 63 21.73 -1.62 -12.36
C HIS A 63 22.86 -2.35 -13.13
N PRO A 64 24.13 -1.92 -13.04
CA PRO A 64 25.25 -2.64 -13.67
C PRO A 64 25.40 -4.10 -13.23
N LEU A 65 24.87 -4.44 -12.05
CA LEU A 65 24.81 -5.82 -11.55
C LEU A 65 23.54 -6.57 -11.96
N GLY A 66 22.64 -5.99 -12.76
CA GLY A 66 21.36 -6.60 -13.13
C GLY A 66 21.48 -7.92 -13.91
N THR A 67 22.62 -8.16 -14.55
CA THR A 67 22.94 -9.44 -15.22
C THR A 67 23.45 -10.53 -14.27
N ASN A 68 23.78 -10.17 -13.02
CA ASN A 68 24.09 -11.16 -12.00
C ASN A 68 22.81 -11.97 -11.67
N PRO A 69 22.87 -13.32 -11.65
CA PRO A 69 21.69 -14.16 -11.45
C PRO A 69 20.91 -13.86 -10.16
N GLU A 70 21.61 -13.54 -9.07
CA GLU A 70 21.00 -13.24 -7.77
C GLU A 70 20.28 -11.89 -7.78
N VAL A 71 20.86 -10.87 -8.41
CA VAL A 71 20.21 -9.55 -8.58
C VAL A 71 19.01 -9.67 -9.51
N SER A 72 19.11 -10.45 -10.59
CA SER A 72 18.00 -10.72 -11.50
C SER A 72 16.86 -11.45 -10.79
N ALA A 73 17.17 -12.48 -9.99
CA ALA A 73 16.16 -13.19 -9.19
C ALA A 73 15.47 -12.26 -8.17
N LEU A 74 16.22 -11.37 -7.53
CA LEU A 74 15.65 -10.38 -6.61
C LEU A 74 14.71 -9.41 -7.33
N ALA A 75 15.07 -8.94 -8.53
CA ALA A 75 14.19 -8.08 -9.34
C ALA A 75 12.89 -8.78 -9.71
N GLU A 76 12.93 -10.06 -10.08
CA GLU A 76 11.72 -10.85 -10.39
C GLU A 76 10.86 -11.08 -9.14
N ILE A 77 11.45 -11.32 -7.98
CA ILE A 77 10.72 -11.44 -6.70
C ILE A 77 10.00 -10.12 -6.38
N LEU A 78 10.68 -8.98 -6.55
CA LEU A 78 10.05 -7.66 -6.33
C LEU A 78 8.92 -7.41 -7.33
N ALA A 79 9.11 -7.75 -8.61
CA ALA A 79 8.05 -7.59 -9.61
C ALA A 79 6.81 -8.47 -9.28
N ALA A 80 7.04 -9.71 -8.84
CA ALA A 80 5.96 -10.59 -8.38
C ALA A 80 5.26 -10.02 -7.12
N ALA A 81 6.03 -9.48 -6.17
CA ALA A 81 5.48 -8.84 -4.98
C ALA A 81 4.64 -7.60 -5.34
N ALA A 82 5.09 -6.76 -6.27
CA ALA A 82 4.31 -5.64 -6.77
C ALA A 82 2.98 -6.11 -7.37
N GLY A 83 2.99 -7.17 -8.20
CA GLY A 83 1.75 -7.75 -8.74
C GLY A 83 0.79 -8.24 -7.66
N ALA A 84 1.30 -8.91 -6.63
CA ALA A 84 0.48 -9.37 -5.51
C ALA A 84 -0.16 -8.21 -4.71
N VAL A 85 0.60 -7.13 -4.46
CA VAL A 85 0.06 -5.93 -3.82
C VAL A 85 -0.98 -5.25 -4.71
N GLY A 86 -0.77 -5.23 -6.03
CA GLY A 86 -1.73 -4.68 -6.99
C GLY A 86 -3.06 -5.43 -6.96
N TYR A 87 -3.04 -6.77 -6.94
CA TYR A 87 -4.26 -7.57 -6.79
C TYR A 87 -4.99 -7.32 -5.46
N ALA A 88 -4.25 -7.08 -4.38
CA ALA A 88 -4.85 -6.70 -3.11
C ALA A 88 -5.53 -5.32 -3.21
N ALA A 89 -4.93 -4.37 -3.93
CA ALA A 89 -5.51 -3.05 -4.15
C ALA A 89 -6.81 -3.13 -4.95
N GLU A 90 -6.81 -3.90 -6.05
CA GLU A 90 -8.01 -4.16 -6.86
C GLU A 90 -9.13 -4.79 -6.02
N ALA A 91 -8.80 -5.75 -5.15
CA ALA A 91 -9.78 -6.36 -4.26
C ALA A 91 -10.37 -5.36 -3.25
N LEU A 92 -9.60 -4.36 -2.80
CA LEU A 92 -10.10 -3.28 -1.95
C LEU A 92 -10.94 -2.27 -2.73
N ASP A 93 -10.59 -1.97 -3.99
CA ASP A 93 -11.42 -1.14 -4.87
C ASP A 93 -12.80 -1.77 -5.09
N GLU A 94 -12.85 -3.10 -5.25
CA GLU A 94 -14.10 -3.86 -5.33
C GLU A 94 -14.90 -3.83 -4.01
N ALA A 95 -14.25 -3.61 -2.87
CA ALA A 95 -14.91 -3.47 -1.58
C ALA A 95 -15.55 -2.08 -1.36
N GLY A 96 -15.11 -1.05 -2.08
CA GLY A 96 -15.63 0.33 -1.97
C GLY A 96 -17.16 0.46 -2.11
N PRO A 97 -17.80 -0.15 -3.12
CA PRO A 97 -19.25 -0.18 -3.25
C PRO A 97 -19.97 -0.86 -2.07
N LEU A 98 -19.36 -1.88 -1.47
CA LEU A 98 -19.91 -2.56 -0.29
C LEU A 98 -19.79 -1.68 0.96
N ALA A 99 -18.68 -0.97 1.13
CA ALA A 99 -18.51 0.00 2.20
C ALA A 99 -19.53 1.15 2.08
N THR A 100 -19.77 1.65 0.87
CA THR A 100 -20.83 2.65 0.59
C THR A 100 -22.22 2.10 0.90
N THR A 101 -22.47 0.83 0.61
CA THR A 101 -23.76 0.20 0.94
C THR A 101 -23.95 0.08 2.45
N LEU A 102 -22.91 -0.29 3.19
CA LEU A 102 -22.91 -0.31 4.66
C LEU A 102 -23.20 1.07 5.23
N LEU A 103 -22.57 2.13 4.73
CA LEU A 103 -22.82 3.52 5.14
C LEU A 103 -24.23 4.03 4.85
N ARG A 104 -24.93 3.41 3.90
CA ARG A 104 -26.33 3.74 3.63
C ARG A 104 -27.28 2.98 4.55
N MET A 105 -26.87 1.81 5.03
CA MET A 105 -27.67 0.97 5.94
C MET A 105 -27.47 1.36 7.41
N ALA A 106 -26.25 1.78 7.76
CA ALA A 106 -25.83 2.23 9.05
C ALA A 106 -25.43 3.70 8.91
N ASP A 107 -25.88 4.57 9.83
CA ASP A 107 -25.41 5.96 9.86
C ASP A 107 -23.88 6.01 10.01
N GLU A 108 -23.23 7.07 9.55
CA GLU A 108 -21.76 7.17 9.51
C GLU A 108 -21.12 6.99 10.90
N ASP A 109 -21.85 7.38 11.94
CA ASP A 109 -21.47 7.31 13.35
C ASP A 109 -21.75 5.93 13.99
N THR A 110 -22.30 4.98 13.23
CA THR A 110 -22.59 3.65 13.74
C THR A 110 -21.29 2.92 14.07
N ARG A 111 -21.12 2.52 15.33
CA ARG A 111 -19.95 1.74 15.77
C ARG A 111 -20.03 0.30 15.25
N LEU A 112 -18.88 -0.21 14.79
CA LEU A 112 -18.67 -1.59 14.33
C LEU A 112 -17.90 -2.44 15.35
#